data_AF-A0A6B3H0Z0-F1
#
_entry.id   AF-A0A6B3H0Z0-F1
#
_cell.length_a   1.000
_cell.length_b   1.000
_cell.length_c   1.000
_cell.angle_alpha   90.00
_cell.angle_beta   90.00
_cell.angle_gamma   90.00
#
_symmetry.space_group_name_H-M   'P 1'
#
loop_
_entity.id
_entity.type
_entity.pdbx_description
1 polymer ?
#
loop_
_entity_poly.entity_id
_entity_poly.type
_entity_poly.pdbx_seq_one_letter_code
_entity_poly.pdbx_strand_id
1 'polypeptide(L)'
;MTLDLDAYLARIGWTGEPAPTVEVLQSLHRAHALGIPFENLDPVLGSAPSLALADLEAKLVRGGRGGYCYEHNTLFATVLRQLGFTVTLL
;
A
#
# COMPACT_ATOMS: atom_id res chain seq x y z
N MET A 1 -15.57 1.84 2.80
CA MET A 1 -14.99 0.51 2.60
C MET A 1 -13.58 0.56 3.16
N THR A 2 -13.23 -0.37 4.02
CA THR A 2 -11.91 -0.49 4.66
C THR A 2 -11.05 -1.45 3.85
N LEU A 3 -9.74 -1.18 3.76
CA LEU A 3 -8.76 -2.10 3.21
C LEU A 3 -8.69 -3.38 4.09
N ASP A 4 -8.53 -4.54 3.46
CA ASP A 4 -8.14 -5.79 4.12
C ASP A 4 -6.67 -5.70 4.59
N LEU A 5 -6.47 -5.39 5.87
CA LEU A 5 -5.14 -5.16 6.45
C LEU A 5 -4.31 -6.44 6.43
N ASP A 6 -4.89 -7.59 6.75
CA ASP A 6 -4.17 -8.87 6.80
C ASP A 6 -3.65 -9.26 5.42
N ALA A 7 -4.47 -9.09 4.37
CA ALA A 7 -4.04 -9.31 3.00
C ALA A 7 -2.89 -8.39 2.59
N TYR A 8 -2.93 -7.11 2.99
CA TYR A 8 -1.83 -6.16 2.74
C TYR A 8 -0.54 -6.57 3.47
N LEU A 9 -0.62 -6.90 4.76
CA LEU A 9 0.55 -7.30 5.55
C LEU A 9 1.18 -8.59 5.00
N ALA A 10 0.35 -9.56 4.60
CA ALA A 10 0.79 -10.76 3.91
C ALA A 10 1.46 -10.45 2.56
N ARG A 11 0.88 -9.53 1.76
CA ARG A 11 1.42 -9.12 0.46
C ARG A 11 2.83 -8.54 0.56
N ILE A 12 3.12 -7.80 1.62
CA ILE A 12 4.44 -7.19 1.85
C ILE A 12 5.38 -8.06 2.70
N GLY A 13 4.91 -9.23 3.15
CA GLY A 13 5.69 -10.15 3.99
C GLY A 13 6.04 -9.60 5.37
N TRP A 14 5.19 -8.73 5.94
CA TRP A 14 5.42 -8.13 7.25
C TRP A 14 4.66 -8.89 8.34
N THR A 15 5.35 -9.27 9.42
CA THR A 15 4.83 -10.13 10.50
C THR A 15 4.96 -9.50 11.88
N GLY A 16 5.06 -8.17 11.96
CA GLY A 16 5.14 -7.46 13.24
C GLY A 16 3.78 -7.31 13.92
N GLU A 17 3.80 -6.75 15.13
CA GLU A 17 2.57 -6.37 15.83
C GLU A 17 2.14 -4.94 15.40
N PRO A 18 0.90 -4.75 14.90
CA PRO A 18 0.43 -3.43 14.46
C PRO A 18 0.33 -2.43 15.61
N ALA A 19 1.12 -1.35 15.57
CA ALA A 19 1.04 -0.24 16.52
C ALA A 19 1.52 1.08 15.88
N PRO A 20 1.02 2.25 16.32
CA PRO A 20 1.41 3.55 15.77
C PRO A 20 2.76 4.06 16.33
N THR A 21 3.83 3.27 16.18
CA THR A 21 5.19 3.62 16.66
C THR A 21 6.17 3.85 15.51
N VAL A 22 7.31 4.50 15.81
CA VAL A 22 8.36 4.76 14.82
C VAL A 22 8.97 3.46 14.28
N GLU A 23 9.13 2.46 15.14
CA GLU A 23 9.69 1.15 14.78
C GLU A 23 8.77 0.40 13.81
N VAL A 24 7.45 0.45 14.07
CA VAL A 24 6.45 -0.12 13.16
C VAL A 24 6.46 0.65 11.83
N LEU A 25 6.46 1.98 11.85
CA LEU A 25 6.49 2.78 10.63
C LEU A 25 7.71 2.44 9.75
N GLN A 26 8.90 2.36 10.35
CA GLN A 26 10.15 2.06 9.65
C GLN A 26 10.14 0.65 9.05
N SER A 27 9.75 -0.36 9.84
CA SER A 27 9.71 -1.74 9.38
C SER A 27 8.64 -1.97 8.31
N LEU A 28 7.45 -1.37 8.47
CA LEU A 28 6.34 -1.45 7.53
C LEU A 28 6.66 -0.73 6.22
N HIS A 29 7.26 0.46 6.28
CA HIS A 29 7.71 1.19 5.10
C HIS A 29 8.75 0.40 4.30
N ARG A 30 9.74 -0.21 4.98
CA ARG A 30 10.73 -1.09 4.34
C ARG A 30 10.05 -2.28 3.67
N ALA A 31 9.14 -2.97 4.38
CA ALA A 31 8.43 -4.12 3.83
C ALA A 31 7.57 -3.73 2.62
N HIS A 32 6.89 -2.58 2.66
CA HIS A 32 6.13 -2.07 1.52
C HIS A 32 7.00 -1.83 0.28
N ALA A 33 8.13 -1.15 0.45
CA ALA A 33 9.06 -0.82 -0.65
C ALA A 33 9.71 -2.07 -1.27
N LEU A 34 9.92 -3.12 -0.48
CA LEU A 34 10.48 -4.40 -0.97
C LEU A 34 9.40 -5.34 -1.51
N GLY A 35 8.18 -5.28 -0.98
CA GLY A 35 7.09 -6.16 -1.35
C GLY A 35 6.39 -5.72 -2.62
N ILE A 36 6.11 -4.42 -2.79
CA ILE A 36 5.33 -3.90 -3.91
C ILE A 36 6.26 -3.14 -4.86
N PRO A 37 6.45 -3.60 -6.11
CA PRO A 37 7.36 -2.94 -7.04
C PRO A 37 6.80 -1.61 -7.53
N PHE A 38 7.68 -0.66 -7.81
CA PHE A 38 7.33 0.55 -8.53
C PHE A 38 7.27 0.27 -10.04
N GLU A 39 6.16 0.58 -10.71
CA GLU A 39 5.94 0.33 -12.13
C GLU A 39 4.95 1.30 -12.78
N ASN A 40 4.96 1.39 -14.11
CA ASN A 40 4.10 2.27 -14.91
C ASN A 40 3.44 1.55 -16.11
N LEU A 41 3.17 0.26 -16.00
CA LEU A 41 2.60 -0.57 -17.06
C LEU A 41 1.24 -0.07 -17.54
N ASP A 42 0.37 0.40 -16.62
CA ASP A 42 -0.96 0.95 -16.99
C ASP A 42 -0.82 2.18 -17.89
N PRO A 43 -0.05 3.23 -17.49
CA PRO A 43 0.25 4.36 -18.38
C PRO A 43 0.87 3.96 -19.72
N VAL A 44 1.79 2.99 -19.74
CA VAL A 44 2.42 2.50 -20.98
C VAL A 44 1.39 1.83 -21.90
N LEU A 45 0.40 1.14 -21.34
CA LEU A 45 -0.71 0.53 -22.06
C LEU A 45 -1.85 1.51 -22.37
N GLY A 46 -1.69 2.79 -22.04
CA GLY A 46 -2.64 3.85 -22.37
C GLY A 46 -3.81 3.99 -21.38
N SER A 47 -3.73 3.39 -20.19
CA SER A 47 -4.73 3.54 -19.14
C SER A 47 -4.20 4.37 -17.97
N ALA A 48 -5.06 5.22 -17.40
CA ALA A 48 -4.77 5.87 -16.12
C ALA A 48 -5.15 4.91 -14.98
N PRO A 49 -4.27 4.69 -13.98
CA PRO A 49 -4.60 3.81 -12.86
C PRO A 49 -5.71 4.43 -12.00
N SER A 50 -6.60 3.59 -11.48
CA SER A 50 -7.61 4.02 -10.51
C SER A 50 -6.99 4.21 -9.13
N LEU A 51 -7.42 5.26 -8.42
CA LEU A 51 -7.04 5.52 -7.03
C LEU A 51 -8.15 5.16 -6.03
N ALA A 52 -9.26 4.56 -6.50
CA ALA A 52 -10.28 4.04 -5.61
C ALA A 52 -9.69 2.91 -4.76
N LEU A 53 -9.94 2.92 -3.45
CA LEU A 53 -9.30 1.96 -2.53
C LEU A 53 -9.55 0.51 -2.93
N ALA A 54 -10.76 0.17 -3.39
CA ALA A 54 -11.10 -1.18 -3.85
C ALA A 54 -10.25 -1.62 -5.05
N ASP A 55 -9.97 -0.72 -5.99
CA ASP A 55 -9.17 -1.01 -7.17
C ASP A 55 -7.69 -1.15 -6.81
N LEU A 56 -7.19 -0.31 -5.89
CA LEU A 56 -5.83 -0.40 -5.37
C LEU A 56 -5.61 -1.74 -4.64
N GLU A 57 -6.55 -2.14 -3.79
CA GLU A 57 -6.50 -3.43 -3.09
C GLU A 57 -6.53 -4.61 -4.09
N ALA A 58 -7.42 -4.55 -5.09
CA ALA A 58 -7.48 -5.57 -6.12
C ALA A 58 -6.18 -5.66 -6.93
N LYS A 59 -5.57 -4.53 -7.31
CA LYS A 59 -4.37 -4.47 -8.14
C LYS A 59 -3.08 -4.80 -7.37
N LEU A 60 -2.78 -4.03 -6.33
CA LEU A 60 -1.47 -4.05 -5.64
C LEU A 60 -1.40 -5.17 -4.59
N VAL A 61 -2.53 -5.45 -3.92
CA VAL A 61 -2.58 -6.44 -2.83
C VAL A 61 -2.93 -7.82 -3.37
N ARG A 62 -4.12 -8.00 -3.96
CA ARG A 62 -4.56 -9.32 -4.43
C ARG A 62 -3.96 -9.72 -5.78
N GLY A 63 -3.80 -8.76 -6.69
CA GLY A 63 -3.32 -8.97 -8.04
C GLY A 63 -1.80 -9.07 -8.19
N GLY A 64 -1.04 -8.84 -7.12
CA GLY A 64 0.42 -8.99 -7.10
C GLY A 64 1.18 -7.96 -7.96
N ARG A 65 0.50 -6.94 -8.49
CA ARG A 65 1.13 -5.89 -9.29
C ARG A 65 1.80 -4.82 -8.44
N GLY A 66 2.48 -3.91 -9.13
CA GLY A 66 3.01 -2.68 -8.57
C GLY A 66 2.12 -1.47 -8.87
N GLY A 67 2.69 -0.28 -8.72
CA GLY A 67 2.12 0.96 -9.20
C GLY A 67 3.14 2.09 -9.12
N TYR A 68 2.70 3.31 -9.37
CA TYR A 68 3.54 4.50 -9.18
C TYR A 68 3.17 5.30 -7.92
N CYS A 69 3.69 6.51 -7.77
CA CYS A 69 3.62 7.29 -6.53
C CYS A 69 2.20 7.46 -5.97
N TYR A 70 1.21 7.77 -6.80
CA TYR A 70 -0.17 8.00 -6.31
C TYR A 70 -0.80 6.72 -5.76
N GLU A 71 -0.56 5.58 -6.40
CA GLU A 71 -1.11 4.29 -5.98
C GLU A 71 -0.46 3.80 -4.69
N HIS A 72 0.87 3.85 -4.64
CA HIS A 72 1.65 3.48 -3.45
C HIS A 72 1.27 4.32 -2.24
N ASN A 73 1.30 5.65 -2.38
CA ASN A 73 1.05 6.54 -1.25
C ASN A 73 -0.40 6.50 -0.78
N THR A 74 -1.37 6.31 -1.69
CA THR A 74 -2.78 6.16 -1.31
C THR A 74 -3.01 4.86 -0.53
N LEU A 75 -2.46 3.75 -1.02
CA LEU A 75 -2.53 2.47 -0.32
C LEU A 75 -1.83 2.54 1.05
N PHE A 76 -0.59 3.04 1.09
CA PHE A 76 0.19 3.09 2.31
C PHE A 76 -0.39 4.05 3.35
N ALA A 77 -0.88 5.22 2.95
CA ALA A 77 -1.57 6.14 3.86
C ALA A 77 -2.86 5.52 4.44
N THR A 78 -3.57 4.71 3.66
CA THR A 78 -4.76 3.99 4.14
C THR A 78 -4.38 2.98 5.22
N VAL A 79 -3.35 2.18 4.98
CA VAL A 79 -2.79 1.24 5.95
C VAL A 79 -2.38 1.97 7.23
N LEU A 80 -1.54 2.99 7.13
CA LEU A 80 -1.07 3.74 8.29
C LEU A 80 -2.20 4.32 9.13
N ARG A 81 -3.25 4.87 8.49
CA ARG A 81 -4.44 5.36 9.21
C ARG A 81 -5.18 4.23 9.93
N GLN A 82 -5.29 3.05 9.34
CA GLN A 82 -5.89 1.87 9.99
C GLN A 82 -5.06 1.41 11.20
N LEU A 83 -3.73 1.53 11.16
CA LEU A 83 -2.86 1.28 12.31
C LEU A 83 -2.90 2.40 13.37
N GLY A 84 -3.66 3.47 13.16
CA GLY A 84 -3.82 4.57 14.12
C GLY A 84 -2.82 5.71 13.96
N PHE A 85 -2.02 5.74 12.89
CA PHE A 85 -1.18 6.90 12.58
C PHE A 85 -2.02 8.06 12.03
N THR A 86 -1.64 9.29 12.37
CA THR A 86 -2.13 10.50 11.69
C THR A 86 -1.33 10.73 10.42
N VAL A 87 -1.98 10.69 9.26
CA VAL A 87 -1.31 10.82 7.96
C VAL A 87 -1.99 11.88 7.08
N THR A 88 -1.17 12.78 6.56
CA THR A 88 -1.54 13.77 5.53
C THR A 88 -0.84 13.41 4.23
N LEU A 89 -1.59 13.35 3.14
CA LEU A 89 -1.01 13.24 1.79
C LEU A 89 -0.61 14.63 1.32
N LEU A 90 0.59 14.77 0.76
CA LEU A 90 1.17 16.01 0.26
C LEU A 90 1.21 16.05 -1.27
#